data_AF-L9YSG8-F1
#
_entry.id   AF-L9YSG8-F1
#
_cell.length_a   1.000
_cell.length_b   1.000
_cell.length_c   1.000
_cell.angle_alpha   90.00
_cell.angle_beta   90.00
_cell.angle_gamma   90.00
#
_symmetry.space_group_name_H-M   'P 1'
#
loop_
_entity.id
_entity.type
_entity.pdbx_description
1 polymer ?
#
loop_
_entity_poly.entity_id
_entity_poly.type
_entity_poly.pdbx_seq_one_letter_code
_entity_poly.pdbx_strand_id
1 'polypeptide(L)' 'MANDPGIHDRLNRVEEIVGQLDVDKYDLDEWTALYEEGQQLLDEVRSLLDDGSGDVVQIE' A
#
# COMPACT_ATOMS: atom_id res chain seq x y z
N MET A 1 0.76 9.67 15.55
CA MET A 1 1.31 9.62 14.17
C MET A 1 0.19 9.20 13.20
N ALA A 2 -0.91 9.95 13.14
CA ALA A 2 -2.16 9.46 12.52
C ALA A 2 -2.51 10.12 11.17
N ASN A 3 -1.63 10.93 10.59
CA ASN A 3 -1.89 11.63 9.32
C ASN A 3 -0.57 11.85 8.57
N ASP A 4 0.22 10.81 8.32
CA ASP A 4 1.28 10.94 7.33
C ASP A 4 0.63 10.91 5.94
N PRO A 5 0.57 12.03 5.21
CA PRO A 5 -0.12 12.09 3.91
C PRO A 5 0.49 11.09 2.91
N GLY A 6 1.78 10.79 3.05
CA GLY A 6 2.49 9.87 2.17
C GLY A 6 2.10 8.41 2.38
N ILE A 7 1.63 8.01 3.56
CA ILE A 7 1.08 6.65 3.76
C ILE A 7 -0.30 6.57 3.08
N HIS A 8 -1.11 7.61 3.20
CA HIS A 8 -2.45 7.62 2.63
C HIS A 8 -2.42 7.63 1.09
N ASP A 9 -1.51 8.40 0.49
CA ASP A 9 -1.31 8.42 -0.96
C ASP A 9 -0.86 7.05 -1.51
N ARG A 10 0.03 6.36 -0.80
CA ARG A 10 0.47 5.00 -1.16
C ARG A 10 -0.66 3.98 -1.07
N LEU A 11 -1.48 4.05 -0.02
CA LEU A 11 -2.64 3.17 0.13
C LEU A 11 -3.70 3.43 -0.93
N ASN A 12 -3.98 4.69 -1.27
CA ASN A 12 -4.89 5.04 -2.36
C ASN A 12 -4.41 4.45 -3.70
N ARG A 13 -3.10 4.48 -3.97
CA ARG A 13 -2.53 3.87 -5.16
C ARG A 13 -2.67 2.33 -5.16
N VAL A 14 -2.48 1.68 -4.02
CA VAL A 14 -2.71 0.24 -3.87
C VAL A 14 -4.18 -0.12 -4.13
N GLU A 15 -5.14 0.66 -3.61
CA GLU A 15 -6.57 0.44 -3.88
C GLU A 15 -6.91 0.59 -5.37
N GLU A 16 -6.31 1.56 -6.06
CA GLU A 16 -6.47 1.73 -7.50
C GLU A 16 -5.89 0.54 -8.29
N ILE A 17 -4.74 0.00 -7.88
CA ILE A 17 -4.14 -1.20 -8.45
C ILE A 17 -5.07 -2.40 -8.25
N VAL A 18 -5.60 -2.61 -7.04
CA VAL A 18 -6.57 -3.70 -6.76
C VAL A 18 -7.81 -3.56 -7.64
N GLY A 19 -8.35 -2.34 -7.78
CA GLY A 19 -9.49 -2.08 -8.66
C GLY A 19 -9.21 -2.36 -10.14
N GLN A 20 -7.95 -2.20 -10.59
CA GLN A 20 -7.52 -2.57 -11.93
C GLN A 20 -7.35 -4.08 -12.09
N LEU A 21 -6.79 -4.77 -11.09
CA LEU A 21 -6.60 -6.23 -11.12
C LEU A 21 -7.93 -7.01 -11.11
N ASP A 22 -8.99 -6.45 -10.52
CA ASP A 22 -10.34 -7.02 -10.53
C ASP A 22 -11.04 -6.91 -11.91
N VAL A 23 -10.52 -6.05 -12.78
CA VAL A 23 -10.99 -5.93 -14.15
C VAL A 23 -10.12 -6.84 -15.01
N ASP A 24 -10.70 -7.96 -15.45
CA ASP A 24 -10.09 -9.05 -16.25
C ASP A 24 -9.71 -8.60 -17.69
N LYS A 25 -9.09 -7.41 -17.81
CA LYS A 25 -8.76 -6.69 -19.04
C LYS A 25 -7.26 -6.53 -19.27
N TYR A 26 -6.43 -6.87 -18.29
CA TYR A 26 -4.98 -6.70 -18.37
C TYR A 26 -4.32 -7.98 -18.85
N ASP A 27 -3.34 -7.85 -19.73
CA ASP A 27 -2.49 -8.96 -20.12
C ASP A 27 -1.57 -9.38 -18.95
N LEU A 28 -1.07 -10.62 -18.96
CA LEU A 28 -0.26 -11.18 -17.87
C LEU A 28 0.96 -10.31 -17.49
N ASP A 29 1.58 -9.67 -18.48
CA ASP A 29 2.72 -8.78 -18.26
C ASP A 29 2.32 -7.49 -17.54
N GLU A 30 1.17 -6.89 -17.91
CA GLU A 30 0.62 -5.70 -17.24
C GLU A 30 0.15 -6.04 -15.82
N TRP A 31 -0.45 -7.22 -15.64
CA TRP A 31 -0.83 -7.74 -14.33
C TRP A 31 0.39 -7.93 -13.42
N THR A 32 1.48 -8.47 -13.96
CA THR A 32 2.72 -8.68 -13.21
C THR A 32 3.33 -7.35 -12.76
N ALA A 33 3.39 -6.36 -13.65
CA ALA A 33 3.91 -5.04 -13.31
C ALA A 33 3.07 -4.34 -12.22
N LEU A 34 1.74 -4.40 -12.33
CA LEU A 34 0.82 -3.85 -11.32
C LEU A 34 0.95 -4.57 -9.97
N TYR A 35 1.10 -5.89 -9.99
CA TYR A 35 1.30 -6.68 -8.77
C TYR A 35 2.63 -6.33 -8.07
N GLU A 36 3.72 -6.20 -8.83
CA GLU A 36 5.02 -5.79 -8.31
C GLU A 36 4.98 -4.37 -7.70
N GLU A 37 4.33 -3.43 -8.39
CA GLU A 37 4.13 -2.05 -7.89
C GLU A 37 3.36 -2.05 -6.56
N GLY A 38 2.26 -2.80 -6.48
CA GLY A 38 1.46 -2.92 -5.26
C GLY A 38 2.24 -3.50 -4.08
N GLN A 39 3.05 -4.54 -4.32
CA GLN A 39 3.90 -5.13 -3.27
C GLN A 39 4.95 -4.15 -2.77
N GLN A 40 5.61 -3.40 -3.67
CA GLN A 40 6.59 -2.40 -3.27
C GLN A 40 5.96 -1.30 -2.41
N LEU A 41 4.78 -0.80 -2.78
CA LEU A 41 4.06 0.22 -2.02
C LEU A 41 3.69 -0.28 -0.61
N LEU A 42 3.27 -1.55 -0.49
CA LEU A 42 2.96 -2.17 0.80
C LEU A 42 4.21 -2.33 1.68
N ASP A 43 5.34 -2.72 1.11
CA ASP A 43 6.61 -2.82 1.83
C ASP A 43 7.10 -1.44 2.28
N GLU A 44 6.93 -0.39 1.47
CA GLU A 44 7.22 0.98 1.87
C GLU A 44 6.32 1.45 3.03
N VAL A 45 5.01 1.21 2.94
CA VAL A 45 4.07 1.54 4.03
C VAL A 45 4.44 0.78 5.29
N ARG A 46 4.73 -0.51 5.18
CA ARG A 46 5.14 -1.34 6.32
C ARG A 46 6.46 -0.84 6.92
N SER A 47 7.44 -0.49 6.10
CA SER A 47 8.71 0.07 6.56
C SER A 47 8.51 1.41 7.30
N LEU A 48 7.65 2.30 6.79
CA LEU A 48 7.31 3.56 7.46
C LEU A 48 6.57 3.34 8.79
N LEU A 49 5.71 2.33 8.86
CA LEU A 49 5.03 1.93 10.08
C LEU A 49 5.95 1.19 11.06
N ASP A 50 6.97 0.48 10.59
CA ASP A 50 7.93 -0.28 11.39
C ASP A 50 9.06 0.61 11.95
N ASP A 51 9.55 1.57 11.14
CA ASP A 51 10.40 2.70 11.57
C ASP A 51 9.66 3.55 12.63
N GLY A 52 8.32 3.57 12.53
CA GLY A 52 7.39 4.02 13.54
C GLY A 52 6.93 2.93 14.52
N SER A 53 7.82 2.12 15.10
CA SER A 53 7.61 1.52 16.43
C SER A 53 7.42 2.62 17.49
N GLY A 54 6.38 3.42 17.33
CA GLY A 54 5.78 4.23 18.35
C GLY A 54 4.97 3.31 19.25
N ASP A 55 5.18 3.45 20.55
CA ASP A 55 4.47 2.74 21.60
C ASP A 55 2.98 2.55 21.30
N VAL A 56 2.54 1.29 21.34
CA VAL A 56 1.11 0.93 21.44
C VAL A 56 0.66 1.29 22.86
N VAL A 57 0.16 2.51 23.04
CA VAL A 57 -0.48 2.91 24.30
C VAL A 57 -1.96 2.52 24.30
N GLN A 58 -2.33 1.69 25.29
CA GLN A 58 -3.72 1.39 25.61
C GLN A 58 -4.38 2.67 26.16
N ILE A 59 -5.52 3.08 25.58
CA ILE A 59 -6.29 4.22 26.09
C ILE A 59 -7.35 3.69 27.07
N GLU A 60 -7.33 4.20 28.31
CA GLU A 60 -8.31 3.93 29.38
C GLU A 60 -9.62 4.71 29.20
#